data_AF-A0A831VUK4-F1
#
_entry.id   AF-A0A831VUK4-F1
#
_cell.length_a   1.000
_cell.length_b   1.000
_cell.length_c   1.000
_cell.angle_alpha   90.00
_cell.angle_beta   90.00
_cell.angle_gamma   90.00
#
_symmetry.space_group_name_H-M   'P 1'
#
loop_
_entity.id
_entity.type
_entity.pdbx_description
1 polymer ?
#
loop_
_entity_poly.entity_id
_entity_poly.type
_entity_poly.pdbx_seq_one_letter_code
_entity_poly.pdbx_strand_id
1 'polypeptide(L)'
;MTYRNFGSLPVYRKALELCHMSREIASYVSFNKNLMKLYQSNSHRDLIADSLLTDAILIPQKIALAENTSCYTERMKIATFINIMIRNMNSYCMGLEKEGVKEQEYLDLLRHEVKSFRKSFKIWRGSFSGE
;
A
#
# COMPACT_ATOMS: atom_id res chain seq x y z
N MET A 1 -6.94 -5.69 25.52
CA MET A 1 -7.06 -5.57 24.05
C MET A 1 -6.99 -6.96 23.47
N THR A 2 -8.08 -7.49 22.92
CA THR A 2 -8.08 -8.79 22.23
C THR A 2 -7.29 -8.64 20.93
N TYR A 3 -6.14 -9.32 20.82
CA TYR A 3 -5.39 -9.42 19.58
C TYR A 3 -6.22 -10.23 18.57
N ARG A 4 -7.05 -9.54 17.78
CA ARG A 4 -7.72 -10.19 16.64
C ARG A 4 -6.64 -10.62 15.66
N ASN A 5 -6.58 -11.91 15.39
CA ASN A 5 -5.66 -12.46 14.41
C ASN A 5 -6.18 -12.15 13.00
N PHE A 6 -5.81 -10.99 12.46
CA PHE A 6 -6.10 -10.60 11.06
C PHE A 6 -5.30 -11.43 10.05
N GLY A 7 -4.38 -12.27 10.54
CA GLY A 7 -3.56 -13.15 9.73
C GLY A 7 -4.36 -14.19 8.97
N SER A 8 -5.67 -14.38 9.19
CA SER A 8 -6.53 -15.21 8.33
C SER A 8 -7.24 -14.44 7.21
N LEU A 9 -7.32 -13.11 7.27
CA LEU A 9 -8.02 -12.30 6.28
C LEU A 9 -7.20 -12.22 4.98
N PRO A 10 -7.73 -12.70 3.84
CA PRO A 10 -7.00 -12.69 2.58
C PRO A 10 -6.53 -11.29 2.16
N VAL A 11 -7.37 -10.27 2.38
CA VAL A 11 -7.03 -8.88 2.05
C VAL A 11 -5.89 -8.34 2.91
N TYR A 12 -5.81 -8.75 4.18
CA TYR A 12 -4.76 -8.31 5.09
C TYR A 12 -3.42 -8.96 4.73
N ARG A 13 -3.41 -10.27 4.41
CA ARG A 13 -2.22 -10.95 3.89
C ARG A 13 -1.70 -10.28 2.62
N LYS A 14 -2.59 -10.01 1.66
CA LYS A 14 -2.24 -9.31 0.43
C LYS A 14 -1.72 -7.89 0.66
N ALA A 15 -2.24 -7.18 1.67
CA ALA A 15 -1.69 -5.89 2.07
C ALA A 15 -0.27 -6.00 2.65
N LEU A 16 0.03 -7.04 3.42
CA LEU A 16 1.38 -7.28 3.95
C LEU A 16 2.37 -7.65 2.83
N GLU A 17 1.98 -8.50 1.89
CA GLU A 17 2.78 -8.83 0.70
C GLU A 17 3.09 -7.57 -0.13
N LEU A 18 2.07 -6.75 -0.38
CA LEU A 18 2.22 -5.46 -1.07
C LEU A 18 3.15 -4.50 -0.31
N CYS A 19 3.03 -4.42 1.02
CA CYS A 19 3.88 -3.60 1.87
C CYS A 19 5.33 -4.06 1.83
N HIS A 20 5.57 -5.37 1.90
CA HIS A 20 6.90 -5.96 1.79
C HIS A 20 7.53 -5.62 0.42
N MET A 21 6.84 -5.90 -0.69
CA MET A 21 7.36 -5.57 -2.02
C MET A 21 7.63 -4.06 -2.18
N SER A 22 6.72 -3.21 -1.70
CA SER A 22 6.89 -1.76 -1.77
C SER A 22 8.12 -1.28 -0.99
N ARG A 23 8.43 -1.93 0.15
CA ARG A 23 9.63 -1.64 0.94
C ARG A 23 10.90 -1.99 0.17
N GLU A 24 10.95 -3.15 -0.46
CA GLU A 24 12.11 -3.56 -1.27
C GLU A 24 12.32 -2.62 -2.46
N ILE A 25 11.25 -2.25 -3.17
CA ILE A 25 11.30 -1.27 -4.27
C ILE A 25 11.77 0.09 -3.77
N ALA A 26 11.19 0.61 -2.68
CA ALA A 26 11.57 1.90 -2.11
C ALA A 26 13.04 1.91 -1.66
N SER A 27 13.53 0.82 -1.05
CA SER A 27 14.94 0.67 -0.67
C SER A 27 15.83 0.68 -1.91
N TYR A 28 15.47 -0.06 -2.95
CA TYR A 28 16.22 -0.13 -4.19
C TYR A 28 16.35 1.25 -4.88
N VAL A 29 15.22 1.92 -5.15
CA VAL A 29 15.22 3.18 -5.91
C VAL A 29 15.85 4.35 -5.15
N SER A 30 15.93 4.26 -3.82
CA SER A 30 16.52 5.27 -2.96
C SER A 30 17.97 5.00 -2.56
N PHE A 31 18.60 3.95 -3.11
CA PHE A 31 19.94 3.52 -2.75
C PHE A 31 20.07 3.16 -1.25
N ASN A 32 19.09 2.43 -0.73
CA ASN A 32 18.98 1.96 0.64
C ASN A 32 18.93 3.07 1.70
N LYS A 33 18.32 4.22 1.36
CA LYS A 33 18.01 5.24 2.36
C LYS A 33 16.87 4.73 3.24
N ASN A 34 17.04 4.89 4.56
CA ASN A 34 15.95 4.63 5.50
C ASN A 34 14.88 5.73 5.42
N LEU A 35 13.69 5.46 5.97
CA LEU A 35 12.53 6.35 5.91
C LEU A 35 12.84 7.78 6.39
N MET A 36 13.59 7.92 7.48
CA MET A 36 13.96 9.24 8.02
C MET A 36 14.81 10.05 7.03
N LYS A 37 15.76 9.39 6.35
CA LYS A 37 16.59 10.03 5.32
C LYS A 37 15.81 10.36 4.05
N LEU A 38 14.80 9.55 3.71
CA LEU A 38 13.90 9.84 2.59
C LEU A 38 13.09 11.12 2.86
N TYR A 39 12.50 11.22 4.05
CA TYR A 39 11.71 12.37 4.46
C TYR A 39 12.50 13.69 4.46
N GLN A 40 13.81 13.63 4.72
CA GLN A 40 14.71 14.79 4.71
C GLN A 40 15.30 15.10 3.32
N SER A 41 15.01 14.28 2.31
CA SER A 41 15.59 14.43 0.98
C SER A 41 14.80 15.41 0.11
N ASN A 42 15.53 16.21 -0.66
CA ASN A 42 14.96 17.07 -1.70
C ASN A 42 14.94 16.38 -3.08
N SER A 43 15.37 15.11 -3.17
CA SER A 43 15.30 14.35 -4.41
C SER A 43 13.85 13.95 -4.70
N HIS A 44 13.34 14.29 -5.88
CA HIS A 44 12.00 13.91 -6.30
C HIS A 44 11.81 12.38 -6.27
N ARG A 45 12.84 11.62 -6.66
CA ARG A 45 12.85 10.15 -6.54
C ARG A 45 12.68 9.67 -5.10
N ASP A 46 13.38 10.27 -4.14
CA ASP A 46 13.28 9.89 -2.74
C ASP A 46 11.90 10.25 -2.16
N LEU A 47 11.32 11.40 -2.55
CA LEU A 47 9.97 11.80 -2.14
C LEU A 47 8.90 10.83 -2.66
N ILE A 48 9.05 10.33 -3.90
CA ILE A 48 8.17 9.29 -4.45
C ILE A 48 8.33 7.98 -3.67
N ALA A 49 9.56 7.59 -3.34
CA ALA A 49 9.84 6.38 -2.56
C ALA A 49 9.25 6.46 -1.15
N ASP A 50 9.36 7.62 -0.49
CA ASP A 50 8.75 7.89 0.82
C ASP A 50 7.23 7.77 0.77
N SER A 51 6.61 8.41 -0.23
CA SER A 51 5.15 8.38 -0.43
C SER A 51 4.65 6.96 -0.71
N LEU A 52 5.36 6.21 -1.56
CA LEU A 52 5.07 4.81 -1.85
C LEU A 52 5.10 3.96 -0.58
N LEU A 53 6.17 4.08 0.21
CA LEU A 53 6.34 3.29 1.43
C LEU A 53 5.31 3.68 2.51
N THR A 54 4.98 4.97 2.62
CA THR A 54 3.97 5.48 3.54
C THR A 54 2.59 4.88 3.25
N ASP A 55 2.11 4.98 2.00
CA ASP A 55 0.82 4.41 1.61
C ASP A 55 0.82 2.87 1.81
N ALA A 56 1.90 2.19 1.45
CA ALA A 56 2.03 0.75 1.60
C ALA A 56 1.97 0.28 3.07
N ILE A 57 2.53 1.06 4.01
CA ILE A 57 2.44 0.81 5.46
C ILE A 57 1.03 1.11 5.99
N LEU A 58 0.39 2.16 5.50
CA LEU A 58 -0.93 2.58 5.98
C LEU A 58 -2.04 1.61 5.55
N ILE A 59 -1.96 1.01 4.37
CA ILE A 59 -2.98 0.06 3.87
C ILE A 59 -3.32 -1.05 4.89
N PRO A 60 -2.37 -1.87 5.39
CA PRO A 60 -2.70 -2.92 6.37
C PRO A 60 -3.20 -2.34 7.69
N GLN A 61 -2.69 -1.19 8.15
CA GLN A 61 -3.19 -0.53 9.37
C GLN A 61 -4.65 -0.09 9.23
N LYS A 62 -5.02 0.44 8.05
CA LYS A 62 -6.40 0.83 7.74
C LYS A 62 -7.33 -0.37 7.66
N ILE A 63 -6.89 -1.49 7.08
CA ILE A 63 -7.67 -2.73 7.09
C ILE A 63 -7.94 -3.18 8.53
N ALA A 64 -6.91 -3.26 9.38
CA ALA A 64 -7.07 -3.64 10.78
C ALA A 64 -8.02 -2.68 11.54
N LEU A 65 -7.96 -1.38 11.25
CA LEU A 65 -8.89 -0.41 11.82
C LEU A 65 -10.34 -0.68 11.38
N ALA A 66 -10.57 -0.90 10.08
CA ALA A 66 -11.91 -1.20 9.54
C ALA A 66 -12.50 -2.50 10.14
N GLU A 67 -11.66 -3.51 10.35
CA GLU A 67 -12.08 -4.76 10.99
C GLU A 67 -12.47 -4.59 12.45
N ASN A 68 -11.87 -3.63 13.16
CA ASN A 68 -12.14 -3.39 14.58
C ASN A 68 -13.37 -2.51 14.84
N THR A 69 -13.81 -1.71 13.87
CA THR A 69 -15.05 -0.93 14.00
C THR A 69 -16.27 -1.74 13.55
N SER A 70 -17.39 -1.56 14.25
CA SER A 70 -18.71 -2.06 13.84
C SER A 70 -19.51 -1.02 13.05
N CYS A 71 -19.00 0.21 12.92
CA CYS A 71 -19.70 1.28 12.22
C CYS A 71 -19.51 1.16 10.71
N TYR A 72 -20.58 0.82 9.98
CA TYR A 72 -20.58 0.70 8.53
C TYR A 72 -20.04 1.96 7.83
N THR A 73 -20.47 3.15 8.25
CA THR A 73 -20.03 4.41 7.62
C THR A 73 -18.54 4.66 7.81
N GLU A 74 -17.98 4.26 8.95
CA GLU A 74 -16.55 4.33 9.23
C GLU A 74 -15.77 3.32 8.38
N ARG A 75 -16.24 2.06 8.29
CA ARG A 75 -15.67 1.03 7.39
C ARG A 75 -15.61 1.52 5.95
N MET A 76 -16.68 2.13 5.45
CA MET A 76 -16.74 2.67 4.08
C MET A 76 -15.81 3.86 3.87
N LYS A 77 -15.68 4.76 4.85
CA LYS A 77 -14.68 5.85 4.80
C LYS A 77 -13.26 5.29 4.73
N ILE A 78 -12.94 4.30 5.56
CA ILE A 78 -11.62 3.66 5.56
C ILE A 78 -11.35 2.96 4.21
N ALA A 79 -12.32 2.23 3.66
CA ALA A 79 -12.19 1.63 2.34
C ALA A 79 -11.98 2.67 1.24
N THR A 80 -12.59 3.85 1.36
CA THR A 80 -12.36 4.95 0.42
C THR A 80 -10.90 5.42 0.44
N PHE A 81 -10.31 5.60 1.63
CA PHE A 81 -8.90 5.91 1.77
C PHE A 81 -7.99 4.84 1.17
N ILE A 82 -8.27 3.55 1.43
CA ILE A 82 -7.50 2.44 0.84
C ILE A 82 -7.57 2.49 -0.69
N ASN A 83 -8.74 2.77 -1.27
CA ASN A 83 -8.87 2.89 -2.73
C ASN A 83 -8.09 4.08 -3.31
N ILE A 84 -7.92 5.17 -2.57
CA ILE A 84 -7.04 6.28 -2.95
C ILE A 84 -5.59 5.82 -2.97
N MET A 85 -5.11 5.17 -1.89
CA MET A 85 -3.74 4.65 -1.80
C MET A 85 -3.43 3.66 -2.93
N ILE A 86 -4.35 2.75 -3.28
CA ILE A 86 -4.19 1.84 -4.43
C ILE A 86 -3.94 2.61 -5.74
N ARG A 87 -4.63 3.74 -5.95
CA ARG A 87 -4.42 4.57 -7.15
C ARG A 87 -3.07 5.27 -7.10
N ASN A 88 -2.73 5.83 -5.94
CA ASN A 88 -1.44 6.50 -5.72
C ASN A 88 -0.26 5.57 -6.04
N MET A 89 -0.31 4.30 -5.61
CA MET A 89 0.77 3.34 -5.89
C MET A 89 1.11 3.20 -7.38
N ASN A 90 0.09 3.25 -8.26
CA ASN A 90 0.34 3.23 -9.71
C ASN A 90 0.99 4.54 -10.20
N SER A 91 0.57 5.67 -9.64
CA SER A 91 1.17 6.98 -9.92
C SER A 91 2.63 7.04 -9.45
N TYR A 92 2.97 6.44 -8.32
CA TYR A 92 4.35 6.37 -7.82
C TYR A 92 5.24 5.55 -8.76
N CYS A 93 4.77 4.40 -9.24
CA CYS A 93 5.50 3.62 -10.25
C CYS A 93 5.78 4.45 -11.51
N MET A 94 4.76 5.17 -12.01
CA MET A 94 4.91 6.06 -13.16
C MET A 94 5.87 7.23 -12.88
N GLY A 95 5.85 7.78 -11.67
CA GLY A 95 6.77 8.82 -11.24
C GLY A 95 8.22 8.32 -11.26
N LEU A 96 8.47 7.13 -10.71
CA LEU A 96 9.80 6.51 -10.69
C LEU A 96 10.34 6.24 -12.10
N GLU A 97 9.50 5.83 -13.05
CA GLU A 97 9.88 5.70 -14.46
C GLU A 97 10.31 7.03 -15.07
N LYS A 98 9.54 8.10 -14.81
CA LYS A 98 9.87 9.45 -15.29
C LYS A 98 11.16 10.00 -14.68
N GLU A 99 11.46 9.60 -13.45
CA GLU A 99 12.74 9.89 -12.78
C GLU A 99 13.91 9.01 -13.28
N GLY A 100 13.69 8.18 -14.31
CA GLY A 100 14.75 7.41 -14.96
C GLY A 100 15.20 6.15 -14.23
N VAL A 101 14.32 5.53 -13.42
CA VAL A 101 14.55 4.16 -12.93
C VAL A 101 14.59 3.22 -14.14
N LYS A 102 15.71 2.50 -14.32
CA LYS A 102 15.97 1.68 -15.51
C LYS A 102 15.30 0.30 -15.41
N GLU A 103 15.17 -0.22 -14.20
CA GLU A 103 14.67 -1.57 -13.93
C GLU A 103 13.14 -1.58 -13.86
N GLN A 104 12.50 -1.29 -15.00
CA GLN A 104 11.05 -1.21 -15.12
C GLN A 104 10.34 -2.52 -14.75
N GLU A 105 11.01 -3.66 -14.94
CA GLU A 105 10.50 -4.97 -14.54
C GLU A 105 10.15 -5.04 -13.04
N TYR A 106 10.92 -4.37 -12.18
CA TYR A 106 10.63 -4.30 -10.75
C TYR A 106 9.39 -3.44 -10.46
N LEU A 107 9.20 -2.36 -11.21
CA LEU A 107 7.99 -1.53 -11.10
C LEU A 107 6.76 -2.26 -11.64
N ASP A 108 6.92 -3.08 -12.67
CA ASP A 108 5.86 -3.93 -13.20
C ASP A 108 5.47 -5.05 -12.22
N LEU A 109 6.43 -5.67 -11.54
CA LEU A 109 6.16 -6.59 -10.44
C LEU A 109 5.31 -5.92 -9.35
N LEU A 110 5.66 -4.68 -8.96
CA LEU A 110 4.85 -3.93 -7.99
C LEU A 110 3.44 -3.64 -8.51
N ARG A 111 3.28 -3.25 -9.78
CA ARG A 111 1.95 -3.08 -10.40
C ARG A 111 1.14 -4.38 -10.40
N HIS A 112 1.78 -5.52 -10.62
CA HIS A 112 1.12 -6.81 -10.53
C HIS A 112 0.64 -7.11 -9.12
N GLU A 113 1.44 -6.80 -8.10
CA GLU A 113 1.03 -6.96 -6.70
C GLU A 113 -0.10 -5.99 -6.33
N VAL A 114 -0.06 -4.73 -6.79
CA VAL A 114 -1.17 -3.78 -6.61
C VAL A 114 -2.47 -4.32 -7.24
N LYS A 115 -2.39 -4.93 -8.44
CA LYS A 115 -3.55 -5.57 -9.09
C LYS A 115 -4.06 -6.78 -8.30
N SER A 116 -3.16 -7.61 -7.78
CA SER A 116 -3.44 -8.76 -6.90
C SER A 116 -4.18 -8.30 -5.64
N PHE A 117 -3.62 -7.33 -4.90
CA PHE A 117 -4.24 -6.72 -3.73
C PHE A 117 -5.61 -6.12 -4.05
N ARG A 118 -5.75 -5.37 -5.15
CA ARG A 118 -7.02 -4.75 -5.54
C ARG A 118 -8.15 -5.76 -5.75
N LYS A 119 -7.85 -6.97 -6.26
CA LYS A 119 -8.85 -8.05 -6.38
C LYS A 119 -9.35 -8.47 -4.99
N SER A 120 -8.43 -8.74 -4.06
CA SER A 120 -8.80 -9.11 -2.69
C SER A 120 -9.54 -7.99 -1.96
N PHE A 121 -9.13 -6.73 -2.17
CA PHE A 121 -9.77 -5.55 -1.60
C PHE A 121 -11.21 -5.37 -2.07
N LYS A 122 -11.51 -5.64 -3.36
CA LYS A 122 -12.88 -5.57 -3.88
C LYS A 122 -13.81 -6.58 -3.22
N ILE A 123 -13.33 -7.82 -3.01
CA ILE A 123 -14.08 -8.88 -2.34
C ILE A 123 -14.36 -8.47 -0.90
N TRP A 124 -13.32 -8.05 -0.17
CA TRP A 124 -13.44 -7.59 1.20
C TRP A 124 -14.39 -6.41 1.37
N ARG A 125 -14.28 -5.37 0.54
CA ARG A 125 -15.21 -4.24 0.60
C ARG A 125 -16.65 -4.65 0.31
N GLY A 126 -16.85 -5.68 -0.52
CA GLY A 126 -18.18 -6.22 -0.81
C GLY A 126 -18.84 -6.91 0.37
N SER A 127 -18.08 -7.42 1.35
CA SER A 127 -18.66 -8.07 2.53
C SER A 127 -19.33 -7.08 3.49
N PHE A 128 -19.05 -5.78 3.37
CA PHE A 128 -19.66 -4.76 4.24
C PHE A 128 -21.16 -4.58 4.01
N SER A 129 -21.66 -4.93 2.82
CA SER A 129 -23.07 -4.77 2.46
C SER A 129 -23.94 -5.97 2.85
N GLY A 130 -23.34 -7.04 3.39
CA GLY A 130 -24.04 -8.26 3.80
C GLY A 130 -24.10 -8.49 5.31
N GLU A 131 -23.68 -7.50 6.12
CA GLU A 131 -23.86 -7.44 7.57
C GLU A 131 -25.10 -6.60 7.92
#